data_AF-A0A0F7PSV4-F1
#
_entry.id   AF-A0A0F7PSV4-F1
#
_cell.length_a   1.000
_cell.length_b   1.000
_cell.length_c   1.000
_cell.angle_alpha   90.00
_cell.angle_beta   90.00
_cell.angle_gamma   90.00
#
_symmetry.space_group_name_H-M   'P 1'
#
loop_
_entity.id
_entity.type
_entity.pdbx_description
1 polymer ?
#
loop_
_entity_poly.entity_id
_entity_poly.type
_entity_poly.pdbx_seq_one_letter_code
_entity_poly.pdbx_strand_id
1 'polypeptide(L)'
;MTYKEQSSVPFLQKYLTSQPFKDILSQVSFSYGHSVISIKEVGYYKFVEFFIRKLAHFSTYFVMGLGFYMTLKDNLKKWQATFFSYLAAVGYAGIDKFHQMITGDRTPSFEDVMLDGIGALTGIIITMVILYFFRRKK
;
A
#
# COMPACT_ATOMS: atom_id res chain seq x y z
N MET A 1 -10.38 -2.98 15.22
CA MET A 1 -11.50 -2.27 14.57
C MET A 1 -12.10 -3.21 13.55
N THR A 2 -13.42 -3.31 13.50
CA THR A 2 -14.10 -4.21 12.55
C THR A 2 -14.13 -3.60 11.14
N TYR A 3 -14.36 -4.41 10.10
CA TYR A 3 -14.42 -3.90 8.72
C TYR A 3 -15.49 -2.80 8.54
N LYS A 4 -16.60 -2.89 9.27
CA LYS A 4 -17.67 -1.89 9.24
C LYS A 4 -17.21 -0.53 9.77
N GLU A 5 -16.30 -0.49 10.74
CA GLU A 5 -15.76 0.74 11.32
C GLU A 5 -14.71 1.41 10.42
N GLN A 6 -14.03 0.63 9.56
CA GLN A 6 -13.00 1.13 8.66
C GLN A 6 -13.51 1.44 7.25
N SER A 7 -14.79 1.20 6.96
CA SER A 7 -15.29 1.34 5.60
C SER A 7 -15.45 2.81 5.21
N SER A 8 -14.83 3.18 4.09
CA SER A 8 -15.01 4.50 3.47
C SER A 8 -16.25 4.57 2.58
N VAL A 9 -17.00 3.46 2.41
CA VAL A 9 -18.17 3.39 1.53
C VAL A 9 -19.23 4.46 1.85
N PRO A 10 -19.61 4.74 3.12
CA PRO A 10 -20.60 5.78 3.41
C PRO A 10 -20.13 7.17 2.96
N PHE A 11 -18.83 7.46 3.11
CA PHE A 11 -18.23 8.69 2.62
C PHE A 11 -18.26 8.75 1.09
N LEU A 12 -17.87 7.67 0.40
CA LEU A 12 -17.88 7.61 -1.05
C LEU A 12 -19.29 7.74 -1.62
N GLN A 13 -20.31 7.15 -0.99
CA GLN A 13 -21.70 7.31 -1.39
C GLN A 13 -22.17 8.77 -1.32
N LYS A 14 -21.71 9.50 -0.29
CA LYS A 14 -22.05 10.91 -0.09
C LYS A 14 -21.44 11.84 -1.14
N TYR A 15 -20.19 11.60 -1.54
CA TYR A 15 -19.45 12.51 -2.43
C TYR A 15 -19.37 12.05 -3.89
N LEU A 16 -19.47 10.75 -4.16
CA LEU A 16 -19.42 10.15 -5.50
C LEU A 16 -20.79 9.62 -5.94
N THR A 17 -21.86 10.34 -5.62
CA THR A 17 -23.23 9.92 -5.93
C THR A 17 -23.47 9.71 -7.43
N SER A 18 -22.81 10.51 -8.28
CA SER A 18 -22.88 10.41 -9.74
C SER A 18 -22.07 9.25 -10.35
N GLN A 19 -21.36 8.47 -9.52
CA GLN A 19 -20.51 7.35 -9.95
C GLN A 19 -19.61 7.71 -11.15
N PRO A 20 -18.73 8.72 -11.01
CA PRO A 20 -17.93 9.19 -12.13
C PRO A 20 -17.06 8.07 -12.72
N PHE A 21 -16.85 8.13 -14.04
CA PHE A 21 -16.03 7.17 -14.79
C PHE A 21 -16.47 5.70 -14.71
N LYS A 22 -17.70 5.42 -14.26
CA LYS A 22 -18.21 4.05 -14.10
C LYS A 22 -18.07 3.22 -15.37
N ASP A 23 -18.37 3.79 -16.54
CA ASP A 23 -18.32 3.06 -17.81
C ASP A 23 -16.90 2.57 -18.13
N ILE A 24 -15.90 3.42 -17.92
CA ILE A 24 -14.48 3.07 -18.10
C ILE A 24 -14.05 2.04 -17.05
N LEU A 25 -14.36 2.30 -15.78
CA LEU A 25 -13.97 1.41 -14.68
C LEU A 25 -14.67 0.05 -14.75
N SER A 26 -15.84 -0.04 -15.39
CA SER A 26 -16.58 -1.30 -15.53
C SER A 26 -15.89 -2.32 -16.45
N GLN A 27 -14.94 -1.86 -17.26
CA GLN A 27 -14.12 -2.70 -18.13
C GLN A 27 -12.96 -3.38 -17.37
N VAL A 28 -12.66 -2.91 -16.15
CA VAL A 28 -11.57 -3.45 -15.34
C VAL A 28 -12.09 -4.61 -14.49
N SER A 29 -11.50 -5.78 -14.70
CA SER A 29 -11.76 -6.99 -13.91
C SER A 29 -10.48 -7.80 -13.79
N PHE A 30 -10.06 -8.08 -12.56
CA PHE A 30 -8.86 -8.87 -12.29
C PHE A 30 -9.05 -9.68 -11.01
N SER A 31 -8.28 -10.77 -10.89
CA SER A 31 -8.23 -11.56 -9.67
C SER A 31 -7.25 -10.93 -8.68
N TYR A 32 -7.66 -10.78 -7.42
CA TYR A 32 -6.80 -10.35 -6.34
C TYR A 32 -7.00 -11.27 -5.13
N GLY A 33 -5.99 -12.09 -4.82
CA GLY A 33 -6.15 -13.20 -3.89
C GLY A 33 -7.22 -14.18 -4.40
N HIS A 34 -8.19 -14.49 -3.55
CA HIS A 34 -9.29 -15.42 -3.84
C HIS A 34 -10.57 -14.73 -4.34
N SER A 35 -10.51 -13.46 -4.76
CA SER A 35 -11.70 -12.69 -5.16
C SER A 35 -11.47 -11.94 -6.46
N VAL A 36 -12.52 -11.87 -7.28
CA VAL A 36 -12.53 -11.04 -8.49
C VAL A 36 -12.91 -9.62 -8.11
N ILE A 37 -12.03 -8.67 -8.42
CA ILE A 37 -12.26 -7.25 -8.19
C ILE A 37 -12.78 -6.63 -9.48
N SER A 38 -14.09 -6.41 -9.53
CA SER A 38 -14.76 -5.69 -10.61
C SER A 38 -15.98 -4.94 -10.08
N ILE A 39 -16.43 -3.90 -10.78
CA ILE A 39 -17.66 -3.18 -10.40
C ILE A 39 -18.88 -4.12 -10.39
N LYS A 40 -18.90 -5.14 -11.26
CA LYS A 40 -20.01 -6.11 -11.33
C LYS A 40 -20.08 -7.00 -10.09
N GLU A 41 -18.93 -7.43 -9.58
CA GLU A 41 -18.86 -8.36 -8.43
C GLU A 41 -18.99 -7.64 -7.09
N VAL A 42 -18.24 -6.55 -6.88
CA VAL A 42 -18.17 -5.89 -5.56
C VAL A 42 -18.96 -4.58 -5.47
N GLY A 43 -19.45 -4.06 -6.59
CA GLY A 43 -20.11 -2.76 -6.68
C GLY A 43 -19.14 -1.58 -6.79
N TYR A 44 -19.62 -0.46 -7.33
CA TYR A 44 -18.80 0.72 -7.63
C TYR A 44 -18.04 1.27 -6.42
N TYR A 45 -18.71 1.48 -5.29
CA TYR A 45 -18.09 2.12 -4.13
C TYR A 45 -17.02 1.25 -3.46
N LYS A 46 -17.24 -0.06 -3.36
CA LYS A 46 -16.23 -1.00 -2.83
C LYS A 46 -15.05 -1.17 -3.79
N PHE A 47 -15.32 -1.13 -5.09
CA PHE A 47 -14.27 -1.13 -6.11
C PHE A 47 -13.38 0.11 -5.96
N VAL A 48 -13.94 1.31 -5.82
CA VAL A 48 -13.17 2.54 -5.58
C VAL A 48 -12.45 2.50 -4.22
N GLU A 49 -13.13 2.07 -3.16
CA GLU A 49 -12.53 1.89 -1.82
C GLU A 49 -11.32 0.95 -1.87
N PHE A 50 -11.40 -0.13 -2.65
CA PHE A 50 -10.28 -1.06 -2.82
C PHE A 50 -9.02 -0.31 -3.30
N PHE A 51 -9.11 0.48 -4.37
CA PHE A 51 -7.96 1.25 -4.88
C PHE A 51 -7.47 2.29 -3.88
N ILE A 52 -8.38 3.04 -3.25
CA ILE A 52 -8.00 4.05 -2.25
C ILE A 52 -7.21 3.39 -1.11
N ARG A 53 -7.68 2.23 -0.62
CA ARG A 53 -6.99 1.49 0.43
C ARG A 53 -5.63 0.97 -0.04
N LYS A 54 -5.55 0.35 -1.22
CA LYS A 54 -4.27 -0.14 -1.76
C LYS A 54 -3.25 0.98 -1.93
N LEU A 55 -3.69 2.14 -2.43
CA LEU A 55 -2.84 3.30 -2.57
C LEU A 55 -2.39 3.85 -1.21
N ALA A 56 -3.30 3.97 -0.24
CA ALA A 56 -2.96 4.45 1.10
C ALA A 56 -1.93 3.54 1.79
N HIS A 57 -2.11 2.23 1.70
CA HIS A 57 -1.15 1.25 2.19
C HIS A 57 0.20 1.39 1.48
N PHE A 58 0.22 1.35 0.14
CA PHE A 58 1.43 1.57 -0.64
C PHE A 58 2.17 2.86 -0.26
N SER A 59 1.46 3.99 -0.16
CA SER A 59 2.02 5.29 0.21
C SER A 59 2.57 5.31 1.64
N THR A 60 1.91 4.62 2.57
CA THR A 60 2.37 4.50 3.96
C THR A 60 3.70 3.78 4.01
N TYR A 61 3.80 2.62 3.35
CA TYR A 61 5.03 1.85 3.30
C TYR A 61 6.12 2.54 2.48
N PHE A 62 5.76 3.31 1.45
CA PHE A 62 6.68 4.19 0.72
C PHE A 62 7.38 5.19 1.66
N VAL A 63 6.60 5.93 2.46
CA VAL A 63 7.17 6.89 3.43
C VAL A 63 7.97 6.17 4.50
N MET A 64 7.51 5.00 4.95
CA MET A 64 8.22 4.17 5.93
C MET A 64 9.59 3.70 5.41
N GLY A 65 9.64 3.16 4.19
CA GLY A 65 10.88 2.71 3.55
C GLY A 65 11.87 3.87 3.36
N LEU A 66 11.37 5.04 2.95
CA LEU A 66 12.16 6.28 2.91
C LEU A 66 12.73 6.62 4.29
N GLY A 67 11.89 6.66 5.32
CA GLY A 67 12.29 7.02 6.69
C GLY A 67 13.33 6.08 7.30
N PHE A 68 13.13 4.77 7.14
CA PHE A 68 14.09 3.76 7.59
C PHE A 68 15.43 3.90 6.87
N TYR A 69 15.42 4.11 5.55
CA TYR A 69 16.67 4.29 4.80
C TYR A 69 17.41 5.56 5.21
N MET A 70 16.69 6.68 5.38
CA MET A 70 17.30 7.93 5.84
C MET A 70 17.96 7.80 7.22
N THR A 71 17.37 6.99 8.11
CA THR A 71 17.93 6.74 9.45
C THR A 71 19.19 5.86 9.39
N LEU A 72 19.20 4.84 8.53
CA LEU A 72 20.27 3.84 8.49
C LEU A 72 21.44 4.20 7.58
N LYS A 73 21.24 5.07 6.57
CA LYS A 73 22.23 5.34 5.51
C LYS A 73 23.58 5.89 6.02
N ASP A 74 23.59 6.58 7.17
CA ASP A 74 24.80 7.23 7.70
C ASP A 74 25.58 6.32 8.67
N ASN A 75 24.91 5.30 9.23
CA ASN A 75 25.49 4.38 10.21
C ASN A 75 25.92 3.03 9.60
N LEU A 76 25.42 2.70 8.40
CA LEU A 76 25.64 1.40 7.75
C LEU A 76 26.15 1.57 6.30
N LYS A 77 26.73 0.50 5.74
CA LYS A 77 27.03 0.45 4.31
C LYS A 77 25.72 0.55 3.52
N LYS A 78 25.76 1.16 2.32
CA LYS A 78 24.57 1.36 1.47
C LYS A 78 23.70 0.11 1.31
N TRP A 79 24.32 -1.03 1.01
CA TRP A 79 23.59 -2.29 0.84
C TRP A 79 22.94 -2.79 2.14
N GLN A 80 23.60 -2.60 3.29
CA GLN A 80 23.06 -2.97 4.61
C GLN A 80 21.89 -2.05 4.97
N ALA A 81 22.05 -0.74 4.79
CA ALA A 81 20.98 0.23 5.01
C ALA A 81 19.74 -0.10 4.17
N THR A 82 19.92 -0.41 2.88
CA THR A 82 18.82 -0.85 2.01
C THR A 82 18.19 -2.15 2.51
N PHE A 83 19.01 -3.17 2.80
CA PHE A 83 18.52 -4.48 3.24
C PHE A 83 17.72 -4.39 4.54
N PHE A 84 18.27 -3.77 5.58
CA PHE A 84 17.60 -3.65 6.88
C PHE A 84 16.38 -2.74 6.84
N SER A 85 16.39 -1.67 6.04
CA SER A 85 15.21 -0.81 5.87
C SER A 85 14.06 -1.57 5.21
N TYR A 86 14.36 -2.31 4.14
CA TYR A 86 13.37 -3.12 3.45
C TYR A 86 12.84 -4.25 4.33
N LEU A 87 13.74 -4.97 5.02
CA LEU A 87 13.38 -6.05 5.93
C LEU A 87 12.48 -5.54 7.08
N ALA A 88 12.80 -4.38 7.66
CA ALA A 88 11.98 -3.78 8.70
C ALA A 88 10.59 -3.39 8.19
N ALA A 89 10.49 -2.81 7.00
CA ALA A 89 9.20 -2.42 6.41
C ALA A 89 8.33 -3.63 6.05
N VAL A 90 8.89 -4.65 5.41
CA VAL A 90 8.16 -5.90 5.08
C VAL A 90 7.81 -6.67 6.35
N GLY A 91 8.70 -6.70 7.35
CA GLY A 91 8.41 -7.29 8.66
C GLY A 91 7.23 -6.60 9.34
N TYR A 92 7.19 -5.27 9.31
CA TYR A 92 6.05 -4.50 9.80
C TYR A 92 4.76 -4.80 9.03
N ALA A 93 4.82 -4.93 7.70
CA ALA A 93 3.68 -5.34 6.87
C ALA A 93 3.14 -6.73 7.24
N GLY A 94 4.02 -7.69 7.49
CA GLY A 94 3.63 -9.01 7.99
C GLY A 94 2.93 -8.92 9.35
N ILE A 95 3.45 -8.11 10.27
CA ILE A 95 2.85 -7.88 11.59
C ILE A 95 1.47 -7.20 11.47
N ASP A 96 1.31 -6.20 10.59
CA ASP A 96 0.02 -5.55 10.34
C ASP A 96 -1.03 -6.54 9.84
N LYS A 97 -0.66 -7.42 8.89
CA LYS A 97 -1.57 -8.47 8.40
C LYS A 97 -1.92 -9.50 9.46
N PHE A 98 -0.96 -9.87 10.30
CA PHE A 98 -1.22 -10.76 11.43
C PHE A 98 -2.20 -10.12 12.43
N HIS A 99 -2.04 -8.83 12.76
CA HIS A 99 -3.00 -8.11 13.60
C HIS A 99 -4.39 -8.00 12.94
N GLN A 100 -4.46 -7.79 11.63
CA GLN A 100 -5.73 -7.78 10.89
C GLN A 100 -6.43 -9.14 10.93
N MET A 101 -5.67 -10.24 10.86
CA MET A 101 -6.21 -11.60 10.98
C MET A 101 -6.78 -11.87 12.39
N ILE A 102 -6.12 -11.37 13.44
CA ILE A 102 -6.60 -11.55 14.83
C ILE A 102 -7.85 -10.71 15.10
N THR A 103 -7.91 -9.49 14.56
CA THR A 103 -8.93 -8.50 14.93
C THR A 103 -10.09 -8.37 13.94
N GLY A 104 -10.05 -9.08 12.82
CA GLY A 104 -11.10 -9.04 11.81
C GLY A 104 -11.31 -10.36 11.08
N ASP A 105 -12.52 -10.56 10.55
CA ASP A 105 -12.91 -11.73 9.74
C ASP A 105 -12.31 -11.67 8.32
N ARG A 106 -10.99 -11.47 8.21
CA ARG A 106 -10.29 -11.35 6.92
C ARG A 106 -9.13 -12.32 6.84
N THR A 107 -9.10 -13.07 5.76
CA THR A 107 -7.95 -13.90 5.40
C THR A 107 -6.77 -12.97 5.06
N PRO A 108 -5.60 -13.13 5.70
CA PRO A 108 -4.42 -12.37 5.33
C PRO A 108 -4.04 -12.67 3.88
N SER A 109 -4.00 -11.63 3.06
CA SER A 109 -3.63 -11.73 1.64
C SER A 109 -2.14 -11.45 1.49
N PHE A 110 -1.42 -12.40 0.89
CA PHE A 110 0.00 -12.26 0.60
C PHE A 110 0.27 -11.09 -0.37
N GLU A 111 -0.67 -10.85 -1.28
CA GLU A 111 -0.62 -9.76 -2.25
C GLU A 111 -0.54 -8.39 -1.55
N ASP A 112 -1.15 -8.24 -0.37
CA ASP A 112 -1.06 -6.99 0.39
C ASP A 112 0.34 -6.75 0.94
N VAL A 113 0.98 -7.79 1.50
CA VAL A 113 2.36 -7.69 2.00
C VAL A 113 3.32 -7.39 0.86
N MET A 114 3.11 -8.00 -0.31
CA MET A 114 3.89 -7.71 -1.50
C MET A 114 3.73 -6.26 -1.96
N LEU A 115 2.49 -5.77 -2.03
CA LEU A 115 2.21 -4.38 -2.43
C LEU A 115 2.88 -3.38 -1.48
N ASP A 116 2.77 -3.63 -0.18
CA ASP A 116 3.39 -2.83 0.88
C ASP A 116 4.92 -2.85 0.76
N GLY A 117 5.51 -4.03 0.52
CA GLY A 117 6.93 -4.19 0.23
C GLY A 117 7.37 -3.39 -1.00
N ILE A 118 6.64 -3.45 -2.10
CA ILE A 118 6.94 -2.66 -3.31
C ILE A 118 6.88 -1.16 -2.99
N GLY A 119 5.91 -0.71 -2.19
CA GLY A 119 5.85 0.67 -1.69
C GLY A 119 7.13 1.06 -0.96
N ALA A 120 7.53 0.27 0.03
CA ALA A 120 8.77 0.51 0.79
C ALA A 120 10.02 0.52 -0.09
N LEU A 121 10.17 -0.44 -0.99
CA LEU A 121 11.30 -0.51 -1.91
C LEU A 121 11.34 0.72 -2.83
N THR A 122 10.18 1.14 -3.34
CA THR A 122 10.07 2.35 -4.17
C THR A 122 10.54 3.58 -3.39
N GLY A 123 10.14 3.72 -2.13
CA GLY A 123 10.59 4.80 -1.24
C GLY A 123 12.11 4.83 -1.05
N ILE A 124 12.71 3.66 -0.82
CA ILE A 124 14.16 3.51 -0.67
C ILE A 124 14.88 3.93 -1.96
N ILE A 125 14.45 3.40 -3.12
CA ILE A 125 15.09 3.68 -4.41
C ILE A 125 14.99 5.17 -4.77
N ILE A 126 13.81 5.78 -4.63
CA ILE A 126 13.64 7.21 -4.91
C ILE A 126 14.56 8.05 -4.02
N THR A 127 14.66 7.70 -2.73
CA THR A 127 15.56 8.40 -1.80
C THR A 127 17.02 8.28 -2.24
N MET A 128 17.46 7.09 -2.67
CA MET A 128 18.81 6.88 -3.19
C MET A 128 19.10 7.71 -4.44
N VAL A 129 18.16 7.76 -5.39
CA VAL A 129 18.27 8.53 -6.63
C VAL A 129 18.38 10.02 -6.32
N ILE A 130 17.49 10.53 -5.45
CA ILE A 130 17.51 11.93 -4.99
C ILE A 130 18.89 12.25 -4.38
N LEU A 131 19.34 11.48 -3.38
CA LEU A 131 20.61 11.72 -2.71
C LEU A 131 21.82 11.63 -3.66
N TYR A 132 21.78 10.74 -4.66
CA TYR A 132 22.81 10.65 -5.69
C TYR A 132 22.94 11.96 -6.48
N PHE A 133 21.82 12.53 -6.93
CA PHE A 133 21.83 13.80 -7.67
C PHE A 133 22.22 14.99 -6.78
N PHE A 134 21.78 15.04 -5.53
CA PHE A 134 22.15 16.11 -4.60
C PHE A 134 23.64 16.10 -4.25
N ARG A 135 24.26 14.93 -4.12
CA ARG A 135 25.71 14.80 -3.87
C ARG A 135 26.58 15.15 -5.06
N ARG A 136 26.05 15.09 -6.29
CA ARG A 136 26.77 15.42 -7.52
C ARG A 136 26.80 16.93 -7.82
N LYS A 137 25.89 17.70 -7.20
CA LYS A 137 25.82 19.16 -7.33
C LYS A 137 26.65 19.92 -6.28
N LYS A 138 27.17 19.24 -5.26
CA LYS A 138 28.18 19.76 -4.33
C LYS A 138 29.56 19.37 -4.83
#